data_AF-A0A968BUD8-F1
#
_entry.id   AF-A0A968BUD8-F1
#
_cell.length_a   1.000
_cell.length_b   1.000
_cell.length_c   1.000
_cell.angle_alpha   90.00
_cell.angle_beta   90.00
_cell.angle_gamma   90.00
#
_symmetry.space_group_name_H-M   'P 1'
#
loop_
_entity.id
_entity.type
_entity.pdbx_description
1 polymer ?
#
loop_
_entity_poly.entity_id
_entity_poly.type
_entity_poly.pdbx_seq_one_letter_code
_entity_poly.pdbx_strand_id
1 'polypeptide(L)'
;FHLGRQLAGSRILLVGAFRPEEVALGRDGERHPLEPVVNEFQRDSGRVIVNLGQADRKGFVEALLDSAPNRLGPSFRQKLVRQTQGHPLFTVELLRGMQERGDLVQ
;
A
#
# COMPACT_ATOMS: atom_id res chain seq x y z
N PHE A 1 23.28 9.64 8.99
CA PHE A 1 22.47 9.75 7.76
C PHE A 1 21.93 11.18 7.72
N HIS A 2 21.97 11.84 6.55
CA HIS A 2 21.56 13.24 6.36
C HIS A 2 20.74 13.39 5.08
N LEU A 3 19.99 12.34 4.69
CA LEU A 3 19.32 12.30 3.41
C LEU A 3 18.22 13.37 3.34
N GLY A 4 17.45 13.54 4.42
CA GLY A 4 16.42 14.57 4.49
C GLY A 4 17.00 15.97 4.41
N ARG A 5 18.13 16.21 5.09
CA ARG A 5 18.85 17.48 5.02
C ARG A 5 19.44 17.78 3.64
N GLN A 6 20.00 16.78 2.96
CA GLN A 6 20.58 16.96 1.63
C GLN A 6 19.52 17.21 0.56
N LEU A 7 18.31 16.69 0.76
CA LEU A 7 17.18 16.90 -0.15
C LEU A 7 16.39 18.18 0.15
N ALA A 8 16.70 18.89 1.23
CA ALA A 8 16.02 20.13 1.60
C ALA A 8 16.16 21.17 0.48
N GLY A 9 15.02 21.70 0.01
CA GLY A 9 14.96 22.66 -1.11
C GLY A 9 14.82 22.04 -2.50
N SER A 10 14.90 20.70 -2.63
CA SER A 10 14.68 20.00 -3.91
C SER A 10 13.19 19.69 -4.12
N ARG A 11 12.70 19.82 -5.36
CA ARG A 11 11.32 19.44 -5.73
C ARG A 11 11.22 17.93 -6.03
N ILE A 12 11.45 17.11 -5.03
CA ILE A 12 11.44 15.64 -5.14
C ILE A 12 10.45 15.06 -4.13
N LEU A 13 9.65 14.09 -4.57
CA LEU A 13 8.82 13.26 -3.71
C LEU A 13 9.48 11.89 -3.54
N LEU A 14 9.84 11.54 -2.31
CA LEU A 14 10.34 10.20 -1.96
C LEU A 14 9.21 9.38 -1.36
N VAL A 15 8.92 8.22 -1.95
CA VAL A 15 7.96 7.24 -1.41
C VAL A 15 8.69 5.94 -1.15
N GLY A 16 8.54 5.41 0.07
CA GLY A 16 9.09 4.12 0.47
C GLY A 16 8.03 3.27 1.13
N ALA A 17 7.96 1.99 0.75
CA ALA A 17 7.16 0.99 1.43
C ALA A 17 8.08 0.05 2.19
N PHE A 18 7.80 -0.17 3.47
CA PHE A 18 8.56 -1.07 4.34
C PHE A 18 7.63 -1.69 5.38
N ARG A 19 8.03 -2.83 5.95
CA ARG A 19 7.37 -3.41 7.11
C ARG A 19 8.02 -2.87 8.39
N PRO A 20 7.27 -2.24 9.30
CA PRO A 20 7.83 -1.72 10.55
C PRO A 20 8.57 -2.78 11.36
N GLU A 21 8.08 -4.03 11.33
CA GLU A 21 8.65 -5.16 12.05
C GLU A 21 10.03 -5.55 11.51
N GLU A 22 10.22 -5.53 10.18
CA GLU A 22 11.52 -5.81 9.55
C GLU A 22 12.54 -4.71 9.87
N VAL A 23 12.11 -3.45 9.93
CA VAL A 23 12.99 -2.34 10.32
C VAL A 23 13.38 -2.45 11.79
N ALA A 24 12.46 -2.86 12.66
CA ALA A 24 12.71 -3.02 14.09
C ALA A 24 13.58 -4.25 14.42
N LEU A 25 13.46 -5.34 13.65
CA LEU A 25 14.26 -6.56 13.82
C LEU A 25 15.75 -6.36 13.46
N GLY A 26 16.07 -5.34 12.67
CA GLY A 26 17.43 -5.13 12.17
C GLY A 26 17.75 -6.00 10.96
N ARG A 27 19.01 -5.96 10.53
CA ARG A 27 19.52 -6.72 9.39
C ARG A 27 20.92 -7.24 9.70
N ASP A 28 21.12 -8.55 9.53
CA ASP A 28 22.42 -9.22 9.76
C ASP A 28 22.99 -9.02 11.19
N GLY A 29 22.10 -8.93 12.20
CA GLY A 29 22.48 -8.69 13.60
C GLY A 29 22.72 -7.21 13.94
N GLU A 30 22.63 -6.32 12.95
CA GLU A 30 22.84 -4.89 13.08
C GLU A 30 21.54 -4.11 12.90
N ARG A 31 21.59 -2.81 13.21
CA ARG A 31 20.45 -1.90 13.02
C ARG A 31 20.05 -1.83 11.55
N HIS A 32 18.74 -1.82 11.26
CA HIS A 32 18.29 -1.71 9.88
C HIS A 32 18.68 -0.34 9.28
N PRO A 33 19.28 -0.27 8.07
CA PRO A 33 19.74 0.99 7.49
C PRO A 33 18.65 2.06 7.31
N LEU A 34 17.39 1.63 7.13
CA LEU A 34 16.24 2.53 7.07
C LEU A 34 15.84 3.14 8.41
N GLU A 35 16.18 2.53 9.54
CA GLU A 35 15.76 3.04 10.84
C GLU A 35 16.24 4.48 11.12
N PRO A 36 17.53 4.84 10.94
CA PRO A 36 17.95 6.24 11.09
C PRO A 36 17.30 7.18 10.07
N VAL A 37 16.97 6.70 8.87
CA VAL A 37 16.35 7.50 7.79
C VAL A 37 14.89 7.84 8.13
N VAL A 38 14.13 6.84 8.57
CA VAL A 38 12.73 7.01 8.99
C VAL A 38 12.66 7.96 10.19
N ASN A 39 13.56 7.82 11.17
CA ASN A 39 13.61 8.70 12.34
C ASN A 39 14.04 10.13 12.00
N GLU A 40 14.87 10.34 10.97
CA GLU A 40 15.21 11.67 10.46
C GLU A 40 13.97 12.32 9.83
N PHE A 41 13.32 11.63 8.89
CA PHE A 41 12.15 12.19 8.19
C PHE A 41 10.95 12.44 9.11
N GLN A 42 10.69 11.59 10.10
CA GLN A 42 9.62 11.83 11.07
C GLN A 42 9.89 13.08 11.93
N ARG A 43 11.16 13.33 12.29
CA ARG A 43 11.54 14.50 13.08
C ARG A 43 11.49 15.78 12.27
N ASP A 44 12.05 15.76 11.06
CA ASP A 44 12.26 16.98 10.27
C ASP A 44 11.05 17.33 9.38
N SER A 45 10.25 16.35 8.98
CA SER A 45 9.11 16.53 8.06
C SER A 45 7.74 16.24 8.69
N GLY A 46 7.71 15.89 9.99
CA GLY A 46 6.48 15.62 10.74
C GLY A 46 5.82 14.29 10.37
N ARG A 47 4.48 14.27 10.24
CA ARG A 47 3.72 13.03 10.00
C ARG A 47 3.81 12.59 8.53
N VAL A 48 4.92 11.92 8.21
CA VAL A 48 5.22 11.38 6.86
C VAL A 48 4.94 9.89 6.70
N ILE A 49 4.52 9.20 7.77
CA ILE A 49 4.21 7.76 7.73
C ILE A 49 2.71 7.55 7.53
N VAL A 50 2.39 6.78 6.49
CA VAL A 50 1.05 6.30 6.19
C VAL A 50 0.96 4.82 6.56
N ASN A 51 0.11 4.47 7.53
CA ASN A 51 -0.12 3.09 7.90
C ASN A 51 -1.15 2.45 6.95
N LEU A 52 -0.66 1.62 6.02
CA LEU A 52 -1.50 0.93 5.03
C LEU A 52 -2.40 -0.15 5.67
N GLY A 53 -2.04 -0.69 6.84
CA GLY A 53 -2.84 -1.70 7.55
C GLY A 53 -4.13 -1.16 8.16
N GLN A 54 -4.25 0.16 8.31
CA GLN A 54 -5.44 0.86 8.81
C GLN A 54 -6.31 1.44 7.68
N ALA A 55 -6.00 1.13 6.42
CA ALA A 55 -6.77 1.61 5.29
C ALA A 55 -8.18 0.99 5.25
N ASP A 56 -9.15 1.75 4.73
CA ASP A 56 -10.50 1.25 4.50
C ASP A 56 -10.47 0.11 3.47
N ARG A 57 -10.70 -1.11 3.96
CA ARG A 57 -10.70 -2.33 3.15
C ARG A 57 -11.81 -2.36 2.12
N LYS A 58 -12.99 -1.81 2.45
CA LYS A 58 -14.10 -1.74 1.50
C LYS A 58 -13.81 -0.67 0.45
N GLY A 59 -13.38 0.51 0.89
CA GLY A 59 -12.94 1.59 0.02
C GLY A 59 -11.82 1.16 -0.95
N PHE A 60 -10.89 0.31 -0.51
CA PHE A 60 -9.89 -0.29 -1.38
C PHE A 60 -10.50 -1.09 -2.53
N VAL A 61 -11.48 -1.98 -2.25
CA VAL A 61 -12.12 -2.78 -3.30
C VAL A 61 -12.86 -1.89 -4.29
N GLU A 62 -13.60 -0.89 -3.80
CA GLU A 62 -14.31 0.06 -4.67
C GLU A 62 -13.32 0.84 -5.57
N ALA A 63 -12.27 1.42 -4.97
CA ALA A 63 -11.26 2.18 -5.70
C ALA A 63 -10.47 1.31 -6.70
N LEU A 64 -10.20 0.04 -6.36
CA LEU A 64 -9.56 -0.91 -7.26
C LEU A 64 -10.43 -1.17 -8.48
N LEU A 65 -11.73 -1.41 -8.29
CA LEU A 65 -12.63 -1.63 -9.41
C LEU A 65 -12.79 -0.37 -10.25
N ASP A 66 -12.88 0.81 -9.63
CA ASP A 66 -13.01 2.09 -10.32
C ASP A 66 -11.72 2.57 -11.00
N SER A 67 -10.59 1.90 -10.78
CA SER A 67 -9.32 2.21 -11.45
C SER A 67 -9.35 1.99 -12.96
N ALA A 68 -10.32 1.22 -13.45
CA ALA A 68 -10.56 1.00 -14.88
C ALA A 68 -12.07 0.94 -15.19
N PRO A 69 -12.52 1.39 -16.38
CA PRO A 69 -13.91 1.25 -16.80
C PRO A 69 -14.39 -0.22 -16.72
N ASN A 70 -15.55 -0.44 -16.12
CA ASN A 70 -16.13 -1.78 -15.96
C ASN A 70 -17.66 -1.68 -15.76
N ARG A 71 -18.37 -2.79 -15.98
CA ARG A 71 -19.81 -2.94 -15.71
C ARG A 71 -20.10 -3.75 -14.44
N LEU A 72 -19.17 -3.81 -13.50
CA LEU A 72 -19.31 -4.60 -12.27
C LEU A 72 -20.22 -3.90 -11.28
N GLY A 73 -21.48 -4.31 -11.30
CA GLY A 73 -22.54 -3.71 -10.48
C GLY A 73 -22.41 -3.99 -8.97
N PRO A 74 -23.24 -3.32 -8.14
CA PRO A 74 -23.12 -3.35 -6.68
C PRO A 74 -23.13 -4.75 -6.05
N SER A 75 -23.86 -5.70 -6.65
CA SER A 75 -23.93 -7.08 -6.17
C SER A 75 -22.61 -7.82 -6.31
N PHE A 76 -21.87 -7.60 -7.40
CA PHE A 76 -20.52 -8.14 -7.58
C PHE A 76 -19.57 -7.55 -6.57
N ARG A 77 -19.59 -6.21 -6.42
CA ARG A 77 -18.71 -5.48 -5.49
C ARG A 77 -18.88 -5.95 -4.05
N GLN A 78 -20.13 -6.08 -3.58
CA GLN A 78 -20.43 -6.61 -2.26
C GLN A 78 -19.94 -8.05 -2.06
N LYS A 79 -20.12 -8.92 -3.06
CA LYS A 79 -19.62 -10.30 -3.01
C LYS A 79 -18.09 -10.33 -2.95
N LEU A 80 -17.42 -9.51 -3.75
CA LEU A 80 -15.97 -9.42 -3.76
C LEU A 80 -15.44 -8.98 -2.40
N VAL A 81 -16.00 -7.91 -1.82
CA VAL A 81 -15.66 -7.45 -0.46
C VAL A 81 -15.87 -8.56 0.57
N ARG A 82 -17.00 -9.27 0.52
CA ARG A 82 -17.31 -10.36 1.47
C ARG A 82 -16.33 -11.53 1.33
N GLN A 83 -16.01 -11.93 0.10
CA GLN A 83 -15.16 -13.06 -0.19
C GLN A 83 -13.71 -12.79 0.21
N THR A 84 -13.21 -11.59 -0.07
CA THR A 84 -11.80 -11.23 0.18
C THR A 84 -11.59 -10.58 1.54
N GLN A 85 -12.68 -10.23 2.23
CA GLN A 85 -12.70 -9.37 3.42
C GLN A 85 -11.96 -8.04 3.18
N GLY A 86 -11.91 -7.60 1.91
CA GLY A 86 -11.13 -6.46 1.44
C GLY A 86 -9.62 -6.59 1.68
N HIS A 87 -9.09 -7.81 1.80
CA HIS A 87 -7.66 -8.05 1.89
C HIS A 87 -7.00 -7.71 0.53
N PRO A 88 -6.03 -6.78 0.46
CA PRO A 88 -5.58 -6.24 -0.82
C PRO A 88 -5.02 -7.27 -1.80
N LEU A 89 -4.05 -8.09 -1.36
CA LEU A 89 -3.44 -9.11 -2.20
C LEU A 89 -4.47 -10.11 -2.72
N PHE A 90 -5.32 -10.64 -1.84
CA PHE A 90 -6.32 -11.63 -2.23
C PHE A 90 -7.35 -11.04 -3.20
N THR A 91 -7.75 -9.77 -2.99
CA THR A 91 -8.68 -9.09 -3.90
C THR A 91 -8.09 -8.93 -5.30
N VAL A 92 -6.84 -8.48 -5.40
CA VAL A 92 -6.16 -8.30 -6.69
C VAL A 92 -5.99 -9.64 -7.41
N GLU A 93 -5.49 -10.66 -6.72
CA GLU A 93 -5.25 -11.98 -7.34
C GLU A 93 -6.56 -12.67 -7.75
N LEU A 94 -7.63 -12.56 -6.96
CA LEU A 94 -8.92 -13.12 -7.31
C LEU A 94 -9.50 -12.44 -8.56
N LEU A 95 -9.44 -11.10 -8.62
CA LEU A 95 -9.94 -10.34 -9.77
C LEU A 95 -9.12 -10.65 -11.04
N ARG A 96 -7.79 -10.69 -10.92
CA ARG A 96 -6.88 -11.04 -12.01
C ARG A 96 -7.15 -12.45 -12.52
N GLY A 97 -7.32 -13.43 -11.62
CA GLY A 97 -7.65 -14.80 -12.01
C GLY A 97 -9.00 -14.91 -12.73
N MET A 98 -10.01 -14.10 -12.36
CA MET A 98 -11.28 -14.02 -13.09
C MET A 98 -11.10 -13.42 -14.49
N GLN A 99 -10.27 -12.38 -14.64
CA GLN A 99 -9.96 -11.78 -15.94
C GLN A 99 -9.24 -12.77 -16.86
N GLU A 100 -8.23 -13.46 -16.36
CA GLU A 100 -7.42 -14.42 -17.12
C GLU A 100 -8.25 -15.62 -17.63
N ARG A 101 -9.31 -16.00 -16.91
CA ARG A 101 -10.27 -17.04 -17.35
C ARG A 101 -11.40 -16.53 -18.24
N GLY A 102 -11.56 -15.21 -18.38
CA GLY A 102 -12.69 -14.62 -19.09
C GLY A 102 -14.01 -14.63 -18.31
N ASP A 103 -13.97 -14.79 -16.98
CA ASP A 103 -15.16 -14.81 -16.12
C ASP A 103 -15.79 -13.41 -15.95
N LEU A 104 -15.03 -12.34 -16.24
CA LEU A 104 -15.52 -10.96 -16.17
C LEU A 104 -16.02 -10.50 -17.54
N VAL A 105 -17.32 -10.21 -17.61
CA VAL A 105 -17.90 -9.48 -18.75
C VAL A 105 -17.71 -7.98 -18.49
N GLN A 106 -16.78 -7.36 -19.21
CA GLN A 106 -16.46 -5.93 -19.08
C GLN A 106 -17.50 -5.03 -19.77
#